data_AF-A0A4R3ARI2-F1
#
_entry.id   AF-A0A4R3ARI2-F1
#
_cell.length_a   1.000
_cell.length_b   1.000
_cell.length_c   1.000
_cell.angle_alpha   90.00
_cell.angle_beta   90.00
_cell.angle_gamma   90.00
#
_symmetry.space_group_name_H-M   'P 1'
#
loop_
_entity.id
_entity.type
_entity.pdbx_description
1 polymer ?
#
loop_
_entity_poly.entity_id
_entity_poly.type
_entity_poly.pdbx_seq_one_letter_code
_entity_poly.pdbx_strand_id
1 'polypeptide(L)'
;MLLYKLKSFKIKKINKFTTAFMENKTKFETFDQLVFLTELYQNDDSFNKTASLLINALNDWPNAHSLKISEFIQEFESYFGKPITIDKIRKNAIGSTSLDAWRCEAGSSLIEMIEYAEVLYNRSDFSYIIEQIIIYYQNKIKMIDFVAELTYRTLEEGGRSTPAFSKYRPQVKFDFDDMQTSGEQTFINKTVVYPGEEVKATLRIIGQEYFSGRLEEGMFFEFREGSRIIGTGKIVKIMNDKLRKTINF
;
A
#
# COMPACT_ATOMS: atom_id res chain seq x y z
N MET A 1 -33.04 -29.68 -44.44
CA MET A 1 -31.60 -29.40 -44.59
C MET A 1 -31.35 -27.94 -44.20
N LEU A 2 -31.17 -27.67 -42.90
CA LEU A 2 -30.96 -26.31 -42.35
C LEU A 2 -29.52 -25.85 -42.63
N LEU A 3 -29.36 -24.74 -43.35
CA LEU A 3 -28.10 -24.03 -43.52
C LEU A 3 -27.98 -22.93 -42.45
N TYR A 4 -27.06 -23.11 -41.50
CA TYR A 4 -26.71 -22.14 -40.47
C TYR A 4 -25.92 -20.95 -41.08
N LYS A 5 -26.48 -19.74 -40.99
CA LYS A 5 -25.76 -18.47 -41.20
C LYS A 5 -25.14 -18.03 -39.88
N LEU A 6 -23.81 -18.11 -39.77
CA LEU A 6 -23.02 -17.46 -38.71
C LEU A 6 -23.13 -15.94 -38.86
N LYS A 7 -23.85 -15.28 -37.95
CA LYS A 7 -23.79 -13.81 -37.76
C LYS A 7 -22.70 -13.49 -36.74
N SER A 8 -21.73 -12.71 -37.20
CA SER A 8 -20.63 -12.10 -36.43
C SER A 8 -21.12 -11.36 -35.18
N PHE A 9 -20.70 -11.80 -34.00
CA PHE A 9 -20.78 -10.99 -32.78
C PHE A 9 -19.55 -10.07 -32.71
N LYS A 10 -19.75 -8.78 -33.00
CA LYS A 10 -18.80 -7.72 -32.67
C LYS A 10 -18.71 -7.60 -31.15
N ILE A 11 -17.53 -7.84 -30.60
CA ILE A 11 -17.17 -7.54 -29.21
C ILE A 11 -17.30 -6.02 -29.01
N LYS A 12 -18.36 -5.59 -28.32
CA LYS A 12 -18.49 -4.20 -27.85
C LYS A 12 -17.50 -4.01 -26.71
N LYS A 13 -16.49 -3.19 -26.97
CA LYS A 13 -15.49 -2.65 -26.02
C LYS A 13 -16.11 -2.37 -24.65
N ILE A 14 -15.53 -3.03 -23.65
CA ILE A 14 -15.66 -2.74 -22.22
C ILE A 14 -15.08 -1.34 -21.99
N ASN A 15 -15.94 -0.33 -21.91
CA ASN A 15 -15.58 1.06 -21.59
C ASN A 15 -16.60 1.64 -20.59
N LYS A 16 -16.83 0.93 -19.47
CA LYS A 16 -17.72 1.40 -18.39
C LYS A 16 -17.17 1.19 -16.98
N PHE A 17 -15.98 0.62 -16.82
CA PHE A 17 -15.34 0.46 -15.50
C PHE A 17 -14.40 1.61 -15.14
N THR A 18 -14.12 2.53 -16.05
CA THR A 18 -13.13 3.60 -15.86
C THR A 18 -13.68 4.87 -15.20
N THR A 19 -14.99 4.98 -14.95
CA THR A 19 -15.63 6.27 -14.59
C THR A 19 -16.04 6.42 -13.12
N ALA A 20 -15.63 5.49 -12.24
CA ALA A 20 -15.76 5.65 -10.78
C ALA A 20 -14.41 5.61 -10.03
N PHE A 21 -13.29 5.59 -10.76
CA PHE A 21 -11.94 5.36 -10.20
C PHE A 21 -11.09 6.63 -10.01
N MET A 22 -11.65 7.81 -10.26
CA MET A 22 -10.93 9.09 -10.34
C MET A 22 -11.05 9.98 -9.08
N GLU A 23 -11.40 9.42 -7.91
CA GLU A 23 -11.61 10.23 -6.71
C GLU A 23 -10.57 10.06 -5.60
N ASN A 24 -9.51 9.27 -5.79
CA ASN A 24 -8.39 9.28 -4.84
C ASN A 24 -7.05 9.35 -5.57
N LYS A 25 -6.27 10.42 -5.32
CA LYS A 25 -4.98 10.66 -6.00
C LYS A 25 -3.82 9.86 -5.38
N THR A 26 -4.09 9.02 -4.38
CA THR A 26 -3.06 8.14 -3.80
C THR A 26 -2.54 7.15 -4.84
N LYS A 27 -1.33 7.38 -5.34
CA LYS A 27 -0.69 6.54 -6.35
C LYS A 27 0.36 5.64 -5.69
N PHE A 28 0.24 4.33 -5.93
CA PHE A 28 1.23 3.33 -5.54
C PHE A 28 2.28 3.24 -6.65
N GLU A 29 3.48 3.74 -6.39
CA GLU A 29 4.55 3.84 -7.40
C GLU A 29 5.95 3.58 -6.87
N THR A 30 6.20 3.74 -5.56
CA THR A 30 7.57 3.76 -5.04
C THR A 30 7.91 2.51 -4.26
N PHE A 31 9.21 2.19 -4.22
CA PHE A 31 9.74 1.09 -3.42
C PHE A 31 9.38 1.23 -1.92
N ASP A 32 9.57 2.42 -1.36
CA ASP A 32 9.25 2.68 0.06
C ASP A 32 7.76 2.48 0.39
N GLN A 33 6.86 2.75 -0.56
CA GLN A 33 5.43 2.45 -0.38
C GLN A 33 5.19 0.94 -0.35
N LEU A 34 5.88 0.16 -1.18
CA LEU A 34 5.77 -1.29 -1.22
C LEU A 34 6.23 -1.88 0.10
N VAL A 35 7.43 -1.52 0.57
CA VAL A 35 7.98 -1.95 1.86
C VAL A 35 7.01 -1.62 3.01
N PHE A 36 6.58 -0.36 3.10
CA PHE A 36 5.65 0.07 4.16
C PHE A 36 4.35 -0.75 4.15
N LEU A 37 3.76 -1.00 2.99
CA LEU A 37 2.50 -1.73 2.91
C LEU A 37 2.69 -3.23 3.20
N THR A 38 3.77 -3.84 2.76
CA THR A 38 4.07 -5.24 3.07
C THR A 38 4.27 -5.44 4.57
N GLU A 39 4.97 -4.54 5.25
CA GLU A 39 5.10 -4.55 6.71
C GLU A 39 3.75 -4.37 7.42
N LEU A 40 2.95 -3.40 6.96
CA LEU A 40 1.64 -3.10 7.54
C LEU A 40 0.68 -4.29 7.42
N TYR A 41 0.73 -5.01 6.31
CA TYR A 41 -0.17 -6.13 6.02
C TYR A 41 0.46 -7.50 6.23
N GLN A 42 1.60 -7.62 6.90
CA GLN A 42 2.42 -8.85 7.04
C GLN A 42 1.67 -10.18 7.28
N ASN A 43 0.50 -10.14 7.95
CA ASN A 43 -0.33 -11.31 8.23
C ASN A 43 -1.32 -11.69 7.09
N ASP A 44 -1.29 -11.02 5.94
CA ASP A 44 -2.16 -11.27 4.77
C ASP A 44 -1.43 -12.19 3.75
N ASP A 45 -1.91 -13.41 3.60
CA ASP A 45 -1.05 -14.54 3.19
C ASP A 45 -0.78 -14.63 1.68
N SER A 46 -1.69 -14.17 0.82
CA SER A 46 -1.63 -14.55 -0.60
C SER A 46 -0.69 -13.71 -1.47
N PHE A 47 -0.38 -12.46 -1.12
CA PHE A 47 0.45 -11.56 -1.94
C PHE A 47 1.70 -11.04 -1.22
N ASN A 48 1.78 -11.16 0.10
CA ASN A 48 2.93 -10.67 0.85
C ASN A 48 4.21 -11.42 0.49
N LYS A 49 4.17 -12.73 0.28
CA LYS A 49 5.40 -13.48 -0.03
C LYS A 49 5.98 -13.11 -1.40
N THR A 50 5.15 -12.98 -2.45
CA THR A 50 5.61 -12.50 -3.76
C THR A 50 6.12 -11.06 -3.69
N ALA A 51 5.45 -10.21 -2.92
CA ALA A 51 5.88 -8.84 -2.66
C ALA A 51 7.22 -8.75 -1.90
N SER A 52 7.41 -9.55 -0.86
CA SER A 52 8.67 -9.61 -0.10
C SER A 52 9.82 -10.09 -0.97
N LEU A 53 9.59 -11.06 -1.87
CA LEU A 53 10.60 -11.51 -2.82
C LEU A 53 10.95 -10.43 -3.85
N LEU A 54 9.94 -9.69 -4.32
CA LEU A 54 10.18 -8.50 -5.14
C LEU A 54 10.99 -7.45 -4.36
N ILE A 55 10.64 -7.18 -3.09
CA ILE A 55 11.36 -6.24 -2.22
C ILE A 55 12.82 -6.65 -2.06
N ASN A 56 13.10 -7.94 -1.81
CA ASN A 56 14.46 -8.45 -1.72
C ASN A 56 15.23 -8.19 -3.02
N ALA A 57 14.63 -8.54 -4.16
CA ALA A 57 15.25 -8.30 -5.46
C ALA A 57 15.54 -6.82 -5.72
N LEU A 58 14.66 -5.92 -5.26
CA LEU A 58 14.83 -4.48 -5.40
C LEU A 58 15.88 -3.92 -4.43
N ASN A 59 15.95 -4.42 -3.19
CA ASN A 59 16.96 -4.02 -2.20
C ASN A 59 18.39 -4.34 -2.65
N ASP A 60 18.56 -5.49 -3.33
CA ASP A 60 19.84 -5.88 -3.90
C ASP A 60 20.16 -5.09 -5.18
N TRP A 61 19.22 -4.33 -5.74
CA TRP A 61 19.46 -3.53 -6.94
C TRP A 61 19.94 -2.10 -6.59
N PRO A 62 20.97 -1.56 -7.27
CA PRO A 62 21.43 -0.20 -7.05
C PRO A 62 20.29 0.81 -7.21
N ASN A 63 20.32 1.87 -6.40
CA ASN A 63 19.36 2.98 -6.44
C ASN A 63 17.91 2.61 -6.05
N ALA A 64 17.69 1.44 -5.42
CA ALA A 64 16.43 0.90 -4.87
C ALA A 64 15.43 1.98 -4.37
N HIS A 65 15.90 2.88 -3.53
CA HIS A 65 15.06 3.87 -2.85
C HIS A 65 14.74 5.13 -3.68
N SER A 66 15.47 5.36 -4.77
CA SER A 66 15.35 6.59 -5.57
C SER A 66 14.46 6.45 -6.83
N LEU A 67 14.16 5.22 -7.23
CA LEU A 67 13.39 4.95 -8.45
C LEU A 67 11.96 4.51 -8.15
N LYS A 68 11.07 4.71 -9.13
CA LYS A 68 9.74 4.12 -9.13
C LYS A 68 9.82 2.62 -9.43
N ILE A 69 8.84 1.85 -8.95
CA ILE A 69 8.70 0.43 -9.26
C ILE A 69 8.73 0.21 -10.77
N SER A 70 8.06 1.05 -11.55
CA SER A 70 8.07 0.95 -13.02
C SER A 70 9.45 1.10 -13.65
N GLU A 71 10.32 1.91 -13.06
CA GLU A 71 11.68 2.13 -13.55
C GLU A 71 12.55 0.90 -13.25
N PHE A 72 12.41 0.29 -12.07
CA PHE A 72 13.06 -1.00 -11.77
C PHE A 72 12.65 -2.11 -12.73
N ILE A 73 11.36 -2.21 -13.04
CA ILE A 73 10.89 -3.22 -13.98
C ILE A 73 11.55 -3.02 -15.35
N GLN A 74 11.73 -1.78 -15.80
CA GLN A 74 12.43 -1.48 -17.06
C GLN A 74 13.91 -1.86 -16.99
N GLU A 75 14.59 -1.59 -15.88
CA GLU A 75 15.99 -1.98 -15.69
C GLU A 75 16.16 -3.51 -15.66
N PHE A 76 15.29 -4.22 -14.95
CA PHE A 76 15.27 -5.69 -14.94
C PHE A 76 15.00 -6.25 -16.34
N GLU A 77 14.04 -5.70 -17.08
CA GLU A 77 13.76 -6.10 -18.46
C GLU A 77 14.96 -5.82 -19.39
N SER A 78 15.67 -4.72 -19.16
CA SER A 78 16.87 -4.39 -19.95
C SER A 78 18.04 -5.32 -19.63
N TYR A 79 18.19 -5.75 -18.38
CA TYR A 79 19.29 -6.61 -17.95
C TYR A 79 19.02 -8.10 -18.18
N PHE A 80 17.92 -8.61 -17.61
CA PHE A 80 17.55 -10.02 -17.72
C PHE A 80 16.90 -10.35 -19.07
N GLY A 81 16.29 -9.37 -19.72
CA GLY A 81 15.64 -9.51 -21.02
C GLY A 81 14.12 -9.56 -20.92
N LYS A 82 13.45 -9.20 -22.02
CA LYS A 82 11.98 -9.10 -22.12
C LYS A 82 11.38 -10.23 -22.97
N PRO A 83 10.35 -10.98 -22.52
CA PRO A 83 9.89 -11.03 -21.12
C PRO A 83 10.96 -11.64 -20.21
N ILE A 84 10.90 -11.32 -18.92
CA ILE A 84 11.76 -11.91 -17.90
C ILE A 84 11.32 -13.35 -17.68
N THR A 85 12.26 -14.30 -17.74
CA THR A 85 12.03 -15.73 -17.50
C THR A 85 13.14 -16.31 -16.64
N ILE A 86 12.87 -17.42 -15.93
CA ILE A 86 13.86 -18.10 -15.08
C ILE A 86 15.14 -18.41 -15.86
N ASP A 87 15.04 -18.94 -17.08
CA ASP A 87 16.21 -19.28 -17.92
C ASP A 87 17.05 -18.05 -18.26
N LYS A 88 16.39 -16.92 -18.57
CA LYS A 88 17.07 -15.66 -18.87
C LYS A 88 17.74 -15.07 -17.63
N ILE A 89 17.08 -15.15 -16.47
CA ILE A 89 17.68 -14.74 -15.20
C ILE A 89 18.92 -15.58 -14.90
N ARG A 90 18.83 -16.92 -14.96
CA ARG A 90 19.98 -17.80 -14.71
C ARG A 90 21.13 -17.50 -15.67
N LYS A 91 20.84 -17.29 -16.96
CA LYS A 91 21.87 -16.96 -17.96
C LYS A 91 22.58 -15.63 -17.67
N ASN A 92 21.83 -14.59 -17.29
CA ASN A 92 22.35 -13.22 -17.17
C ASN A 92 22.81 -12.85 -15.74
N ALA A 93 22.34 -13.54 -14.71
CA ALA A 93 22.78 -13.34 -13.32
C ALA A 93 23.89 -14.32 -12.92
N ILE A 94 23.78 -15.60 -13.34
CA ILE A 94 24.62 -16.69 -12.81
C ILE A 94 25.66 -17.16 -13.84
N GLY A 95 25.45 -16.86 -15.14
CA GLY A 95 26.30 -17.33 -16.24
C GLY A 95 27.41 -16.39 -16.71
N SER A 96 27.46 -15.15 -16.23
CA SER A 96 28.53 -14.19 -16.60
C SER A 96 29.63 -14.18 -15.55
N THR A 97 30.88 -14.16 -15.99
CA THR A 97 32.11 -13.93 -15.21
C THR A 97 32.17 -12.57 -14.49
N SER A 98 31.04 -11.88 -14.32
CA SER A 98 30.91 -10.56 -13.69
C SER A 98 30.72 -10.68 -12.18
N LEU A 99 31.56 -9.97 -11.43
CA LEU A 99 31.67 -9.89 -9.95
C LEU A 99 30.46 -9.26 -9.21
N ASP A 100 29.33 -9.03 -9.86
CA ASP A 100 28.24 -8.25 -9.28
C ASP A 100 27.32 -9.15 -8.42
N ALA A 101 27.78 -9.51 -7.21
CA ALA A 101 27.06 -10.39 -6.28
C ALA A 101 25.60 -9.98 -6.06
N TRP A 102 25.35 -8.67 -6.01
CA TRP A 102 24.02 -8.08 -5.84
C TRP A 102 23.05 -8.44 -6.99
N ARG A 103 23.53 -8.68 -8.21
CA ARG A 103 22.69 -9.17 -9.33
C ARG A 103 22.30 -10.62 -9.17
N CYS A 104 23.18 -11.44 -8.59
CA CYS A 104 22.90 -12.84 -8.31
C CYS A 104 21.82 -12.96 -7.24
N GLU A 105 21.90 -12.16 -6.18
CA GLU A 105 20.90 -12.11 -5.10
C GLU A 105 19.54 -11.61 -5.62
N ALA A 106 19.56 -10.53 -6.40
CA ALA A 106 18.35 -10.02 -7.06
C ALA A 106 17.72 -11.07 -7.98
N GLY A 107 18.53 -11.72 -8.83
CA GLY A 107 18.09 -12.78 -9.72
C GLY A 107 17.50 -13.99 -8.98
N SER A 108 18.10 -14.39 -7.86
CA SER A 108 17.64 -15.52 -7.05
C SER A 108 16.29 -15.23 -6.41
N SER A 109 16.11 -14.03 -5.86
CA SER A 109 14.84 -13.56 -5.32
C SER A 109 13.74 -13.52 -6.39
N LEU A 110 14.06 -13.09 -7.62
CA LEU A 110 13.11 -13.11 -8.75
C LEU A 110 12.72 -14.52 -9.18
N ILE A 111 13.66 -15.47 -9.18
CA ILE A 111 13.37 -16.87 -9.50
C ILE A 111 12.43 -17.45 -8.45
N GLU A 112 12.73 -17.27 -7.15
CA GLU A 112 11.86 -17.73 -6.07
C GLU A 112 10.47 -17.11 -6.18
N MET A 113 10.38 -15.82 -6.55
CA MET A 113 9.09 -15.14 -6.75
C MET A 113 8.27 -15.80 -7.86
N ILE A 114 8.90 -16.11 -9.01
CA ILE A 114 8.23 -16.72 -10.16
C ILE A 114 7.78 -18.14 -9.82
N GLU A 115 8.65 -18.93 -9.18
CA GLU A 115 8.34 -20.31 -8.78
C GLU A 115 7.20 -20.35 -7.75
N TYR A 116 7.23 -19.46 -6.77
CA TYR A 116 6.16 -19.34 -5.77
C TYR A 116 4.82 -18.90 -6.40
N ALA A 117 4.86 -17.97 -7.35
CA ALA A 117 3.67 -17.53 -8.08
C ALA A 117 3.07 -18.62 -8.98
N GLU A 118 3.90 -19.47 -9.61
CA GLU A 118 3.43 -20.62 -10.38
C GLU A 118 2.62 -21.58 -9.49
N VAL A 119 3.11 -21.85 -8.28
CA VAL A 119 2.41 -22.70 -7.31
C VAL A 119 1.08 -22.10 -6.85
N LEU A 120 1.04 -20.78 -6.58
CA LEU A 120 -0.16 -20.12 -6.05
C LEU A 120 -1.21 -19.80 -7.11
N TYR A 121 -0.78 -19.32 -8.27
CA TYR A 121 -1.67 -18.74 -9.29
C TYR A 121 -1.73 -19.57 -10.57
N ASN A 122 -0.94 -20.66 -10.68
CA ASN A 122 -0.77 -21.42 -11.92
C ASN A 122 -0.31 -20.51 -13.08
N ARG A 123 0.55 -19.53 -12.74
CA ARG A 123 1.09 -18.50 -13.62
C ARG A 123 2.50 -18.08 -13.18
N SER A 124 3.45 -18.14 -14.12
CA SER A 124 4.86 -17.77 -13.94
C SER A 124 5.26 -16.54 -14.77
N ASP A 125 4.30 -15.89 -15.44
CA ASP A 125 4.57 -14.69 -16.22
C ASP A 125 4.93 -13.53 -15.27
N PHE A 126 6.18 -13.07 -15.34
CA PHE A 126 6.70 -12.01 -14.48
C PHE A 126 5.82 -10.74 -14.53
N SER A 127 5.40 -10.31 -15.71
CA SER A 127 4.59 -9.09 -15.86
C SER A 127 3.23 -9.23 -15.18
N TYR A 128 2.63 -10.42 -15.28
CA TYR A 128 1.38 -10.72 -14.58
C TYR A 128 1.54 -10.69 -13.06
N ILE A 129 2.62 -11.28 -12.54
CA ILE A 129 2.91 -11.31 -11.09
C ILE A 129 3.06 -9.88 -10.56
N ILE A 130 3.86 -9.04 -11.25
CA ILE A 130 4.04 -7.64 -10.89
C ILE A 130 2.72 -6.87 -10.95
N GLU A 131 1.90 -7.09 -11.98
CA GLU A 131 0.58 -6.46 -12.10
C GLU A 131 -0.32 -6.82 -10.90
N GLN A 132 -0.33 -8.09 -10.46
CA GLN A 132 -1.12 -8.50 -9.30
C GLN A 132 -0.64 -7.82 -8.00
N ILE A 133 0.68 -7.75 -7.78
CA ILE A 133 1.27 -7.04 -6.63
C ILE A 133 0.84 -5.57 -6.65
N ILE A 134 0.98 -4.90 -7.80
CA ILE A 134 0.63 -3.48 -7.97
C ILE A 134 -0.86 -3.27 -7.70
N ILE A 135 -1.75 -4.07 -8.30
CA ILE A 135 -3.20 -3.94 -8.09
C ILE A 135 -3.56 -4.12 -6.62
N TYR A 136 -3.00 -5.15 -5.98
CA TYR A 136 -3.26 -5.46 -4.58
C TYR A 136 -2.86 -4.29 -3.67
N TYR A 137 -1.62 -3.81 -3.74
CA TYR A 137 -1.15 -2.73 -2.88
C TYR A 137 -1.71 -1.36 -3.24
N GLN A 138 -2.03 -1.12 -4.51
CA GLN A 138 -2.75 0.06 -4.94
C GLN A 138 -4.14 0.15 -4.31
N ASN A 139 -4.81 -0.99 -4.08
CA ASN A 139 -6.09 -1.02 -3.37
C ASN A 139 -5.90 -0.81 -1.86
N LYS A 140 -4.84 -1.37 -1.27
CA LYS A 140 -4.55 -1.18 0.16
C LYS A 140 -4.20 0.27 0.49
N ILE A 141 -3.31 0.91 -0.28
CA ILE A 141 -2.87 2.29 0.00
C ILE A 141 -4.03 3.29 -0.11
N LYS A 142 -5.00 3.06 -1.01
CA LYS A 142 -6.20 3.89 -1.17
C LYS A 142 -7.11 3.91 0.07
N MET A 143 -6.94 2.93 0.96
CA MET A 143 -7.69 2.81 2.21
C MET A 143 -7.01 3.55 3.36
N ILE A 144 -5.87 4.22 3.12
CA ILE A 144 -5.08 4.90 4.13
C ILE A 144 -5.00 6.38 3.75
N ASP A 145 -5.49 7.25 4.63
CA ASP A 145 -5.36 8.68 4.47
C ASP A 145 -4.04 9.19 5.05
N PHE A 146 -3.70 8.75 6.25
CA PHE A 146 -2.43 9.07 6.90
C PHE A 146 -2.08 8.03 7.98
N VAL A 147 -0.81 8.04 8.38
CA VAL A 147 -0.28 7.27 9.51
C VAL A 147 -0.14 8.22 10.69
N ALA A 148 -0.55 7.80 11.88
CA ALA A 148 -0.46 8.59 13.10
C ALA A 148 0.08 7.77 14.27
N GLU A 149 0.73 8.46 15.20
CA GLU A 149 0.93 8.00 16.57
C GLU A 149 -0.30 8.42 17.37
N LEU A 150 -0.91 7.49 18.09
CA LEU A 150 -2.10 7.70 18.91
C LEU A 150 -1.75 7.43 20.37
N THR A 151 -2.20 8.31 21.26
CA THR A 151 -2.12 8.16 22.72
C THR A 151 -3.55 8.12 23.26
N TYR A 152 -3.94 6.99 23.85
CA TYR A 152 -5.25 6.84 24.50
C TYR A 152 -5.16 7.34 25.94
N ARG A 153 -6.14 8.14 26.35
CA ARG A 153 -6.23 8.60 27.75
C ARG A 153 -6.48 7.43 28.70
N THR A 154 -5.98 7.55 29.92
CA THR A 154 -6.33 6.61 31.00
C THR A 154 -7.80 6.77 31.41
N LEU A 155 -8.30 5.85 32.24
CA LEU A 155 -9.67 5.98 32.78
C LEU A 155 -9.81 7.24 33.65
N GLU A 156 -8.79 7.55 34.45
CA GLU A 156 -8.73 8.70 35.36
C GLU A 156 -8.71 10.04 34.59
N GLU A 157 -8.10 10.07 33.42
CA GLU A 157 -8.08 11.22 32.49
C GLU A 157 -9.39 11.38 31.70
N GLY A 158 -10.40 10.55 31.98
CA GLY A 158 -11.68 10.55 31.28
C GLY A 158 -11.66 9.80 29.95
N GLY A 159 -10.72 8.88 29.76
CA GLY A 159 -10.64 8.00 28.59
C GLY A 159 -11.73 6.93 28.56
N ARG A 160 -11.49 5.88 27.77
CA ARG A 160 -12.42 4.73 27.68
C ARG A 160 -12.32 3.87 28.93
N SER A 161 -13.43 3.25 29.33
CA SER A 161 -13.43 2.21 30.37
C SER A 161 -13.11 0.82 29.81
N THR A 162 -13.23 0.64 28.49
CA THR A 162 -12.95 -0.62 27.80
C THR A 162 -11.94 -0.43 26.68
N PRO A 163 -11.18 -1.48 26.31
CA PRO A 163 -10.21 -1.40 25.22
C PRO A 163 -10.84 -0.99 23.89
N ALA A 164 -10.04 -0.39 23.02
CA ALA A 164 -10.38 -0.16 21.62
C ALA A 164 -9.86 -1.34 20.78
N PHE A 165 -10.67 -1.82 19.84
CA PHE A 165 -10.27 -2.84 18.87
C PHE A 165 -9.89 -2.18 17.54
N SER A 166 -8.98 -2.77 16.78
CA SER A 166 -8.61 -2.27 15.45
C SER A 166 -9.83 -2.15 14.54
N LYS A 167 -9.83 -1.16 13.65
CA LYS A 167 -10.99 -0.63 12.89
C LYS A 167 -12.00 0.16 13.73
N TYR A 168 -11.61 0.59 14.92
CA TYR A 168 -12.41 1.52 15.72
C TYR A 168 -12.58 2.87 15.02
N ARG A 169 -13.76 3.51 15.14
CA ARG A 169 -14.17 4.66 14.33
C ARG A 169 -14.62 5.86 15.19
N PRO A 170 -13.76 6.45 16.02
CA PRO A 170 -14.09 7.64 16.79
C PRO A 170 -14.27 8.87 15.89
N GLN A 171 -14.76 9.95 16.48
CA GLN A 171 -14.77 11.27 15.86
C GLN A 171 -13.37 11.87 15.96
N VAL A 172 -12.78 12.30 14.86
CA VAL A 172 -11.52 13.04 14.78
C VAL A 172 -11.81 14.53 14.66
N LYS A 173 -11.09 15.35 15.42
CA LYS A 173 -11.13 16.81 15.39
C LYS A 173 -9.72 17.36 15.29
N PHE A 174 -9.49 18.27 14.35
CA PHE A 174 -8.24 19.01 14.21
C PHE A 174 -8.36 20.41 14.81
N ASP A 175 -7.27 21.00 15.28
CA ASP A 175 -7.31 22.26 16.03
C ASP A 175 -7.71 23.48 15.19
N PHE A 176 -7.64 23.39 13.86
CA PHE A 176 -7.92 24.52 12.97
C PHE A 176 -9.42 24.83 12.77
N ASP A 177 -10.34 23.94 13.19
CA ASP A 177 -11.80 24.12 13.07
C ASP A 177 -12.55 23.20 14.05
N ASP A 178 -13.82 23.47 14.33
CA ASP A 178 -14.68 22.64 15.17
C ASP A 178 -15.29 21.42 14.46
N MET A 179 -15.19 21.34 13.14
CA MET A 179 -15.70 20.20 12.36
C MET A 179 -15.08 18.86 12.80
N GLN A 180 -15.94 17.87 13.03
CA GLN A 180 -15.57 16.50 13.37
C GLN A 180 -15.88 15.54 12.22
N THR A 181 -15.09 14.47 12.10
CA THR A 181 -15.36 13.41 11.12
C THR A 181 -15.10 12.03 11.71
N SER A 182 -15.78 11.00 11.24
CA SER A 182 -15.42 9.63 11.63
C SER A 182 -14.05 9.28 11.04
N GLY A 183 -13.13 8.84 11.90
CA GLY A 183 -11.81 8.35 11.52
C GLY A 183 -11.65 6.89 11.92
N GLU A 184 -11.59 5.98 10.95
CA GLU A 184 -11.23 4.59 11.22
C GLU A 184 -9.76 4.49 11.60
N GLN A 185 -9.47 3.85 12.73
CA GLN A 185 -8.13 3.59 13.26
C GLN A 185 -7.82 2.10 13.07
N THR A 186 -6.88 1.78 12.19
CA THR A 186 -6.34 0.41 12.07
C THR A 186 -4.97 0.38 12.72
N PHE A 187 -4.87 -0.32 13.84
CA PHE A 187 -3.65 -0.41 14.64
C PHE A 187 -2.58 -1.25 13.93
N ILE A 188 -1.34 -0.79 14.01
CA ILE A 188 -0.17 -1.48 13.45
C ILE A 188 0.39 -2.40 14.54
N ASN A 189 0.68 -3.64 14.18
CA ASN A 189 1.28 -4.68 15.04
C ASN A 189 0.48 -5.10 16.29
N LYS A 190 -0.74 -4.59 16.48
CA LYS A 190 -1.66 -5.08 17.53
C LYS A 190 -3.12 -4.96 17.09
N THR A 191 -4.00 -5.73 17.71
CA THR A 191 -5.44 -5.73 17.41
C THR A 191 -6.28 -5.03 18.47
N VAL A 192 -5.70 -4.78 19.64
CA VAL A 192 -6.36 -4.19 20.82
C VAL A 192 -5.44 -3.14 21.43
N VAL A 193 -6.03 -2.05 21.94
CA VAL A 193 -5.33 -0.98 22.66
C VAL A 193 -6.09 -0.67 23.95
N TYR A 194 -5.37 -0.67 25.06
CA TYR A 194 -5.94 -0.38 26.38
C TYR A 194 -5.89 1.14 26.68
N PRO A 195 -6.77 1.65 27.57
CA PRO A 195 -6.67 3.02 28.06
C PRO A 195 -5.28 3.30 28.65
N GLY A 196 -4.70 4.46 28.34
CA GLY A 196 -3.34 4.84 28.74
C GLY A 196 -2.22 4.36 27.81
N GLU A 197 -2.52 3.52 26.82
CA GLU A 197 -1.52 3.04 25.88
C GLU A 197 -1.32 3.95 24.65
N GLU A 198 -0.13 3.82 24.07
CA GLU A 198 0.19 4.39 22.77
C GLU A 198 0.17 3.33 21.67
N VAL A 199 -0.10 3.76 20.44
CA VAL A 199 -0.12 2.90 19.26
C VAL A 199 0.14 3.69 17.99
N LYS A 200 0.88 3.10 17.04
CA LYS A 200 0.92 3.60 15.67
C LYS A 200 -0.26 3.02 14.89
N ALA A 201 -0.97 3.84 14.15
CA ALA A 201 -2.16 3.42 13.41
C ALA A 201 -2.21 4.06 12.02
N THR A 202 -2.80 3.34 11.06
CA THR A 202 -3.27 3.95 9.82
C THR A 202 -4.68 4.47 10.03
N LEU A 203 -4.94 5.69 9.56
CA LEU A 203 -6.23 6.35 9.68
C LEU A 203 -6.90 6.52 8.33
N ARG A 204 -8.22 6.42 8.33
CA ARG A 204 -9.08 6.77 7.20
C ARG A 204 -10.25 7.62 7.67
N ILE A 205 -10.36 8.84 7.19
CA ILE A 205 -11.43 9.78 7.53
C ILE A 205 -12.54 9.76 6.48
N ILE A 206 -13.79 9.97 6.89
CA ILE A 206 -14.91 10.07 5.94
C ILE A 206 -14.95 11.45 5.28
N GLY A 207 -14.60 12.51 6.01
CA GLY A 207 -14.69 13.91 5.57
C GLY A 207 -13.58 14.36 4.62
N GLN A 208 -13.06 13.49 3.74
CA GLN A 208 -11.87 13.76 2.92
C GLN A 208 -11.98 15.06 2.11
N GLU A 209 -13.15 15.36 1.56
CA GLU A 209 -13.38 16.58 0.76
C GLU A 209 -13.22 17.84 1.61
N TYR A 210 -13.81 17.87 2.81
CA TYR A 210 -13.71 19.01 3.72
C TYR A 210 -12.28 19.24 4.23
N PHE A 211 -11.50 18.16 4.36
CA PHE A 211 -10.12 18.20 4.84
C PHE A 211 -9.07 18.28 3.72
N SER A 212 -9.51 18.40 2.47
CA SER A 212 -8.63 18.52 1.30
C SER A 212 -7.69 19.72 1.42
N GLY A 213 -6.38 19.49 1.30
CA GLY A 213 -5.35 20.53 1.38
C GLY A 213 -5.14 21.14 2.77
N ARG A 214 -5.55 20.48 3.86
CA ARG A 214 -5.52 21.05 5.21
C ARG A 214 -4.61 20.34 6.20
N LEU A 215 -4.15 19.13 5.90
CA LEU A 215 -3.35 18.33 6.81
C LEU A 215 -1.86 18.47 6.53
N GLU A 216 -1.04 18.44 7.58
CA GLU A 216 0.42 18.44 7.50
C GLU A 216 1.01 17.39 8.43
N GLU A 217 2.20 16.89 8.10
CA GLU A 217 2.94 15.97 8.98
C GLU A 217 3.36 16.72 10.24
N GLY A 218 3.23 16.07 11.40
CA GLY A 218 3.40 16.68 12.71
C GLY A 218 2.14 17.32 13.30
N MET A 219 1.06 17.48 12.52
CA MET A 219 -0.20 18.04 13.01
C MET A 219 -0.84 17.13 14.08
N PHE A 220 -1.31 17.76 15.16
CA PHE A 220 -2.06 17.08 16.21
C PHE A 220 -3.56 17.07 15.92
N PHE A 221 -4.25 16.07 16.46
CA PHE A 221 -5.70 15.96 16.45
C PHE A 221 -6.18 15.25 17.70
N GLU A 222 -7.42 15.48 18.06
CA GLU A 222 -8.11 14.73 19.12
C GLU A 222 -9.01 13.67 18.49
N PHE A 223 -9.21 12.56 19.20
CA PHE A 223 -10.27 11.62 18.88
C PHE A 223 -11.23 11.41 20.06
N ARG A 224 -12.53 11.34 19.73
CA ARG A 224 -13.64 11.56 20.67
C ARG A 224 -14.75 10.52 20.53
N GLU A 225 -15.47 10.32 21.63
CA GLU A 225 -16.78 9.66 21.67
C GLU A 225 -17.83 10.68 22.12
N GLY A 226 -18.54 11.28 21.16
CA GLY A 226 -19.46 12.37 21.46
C GLY A 226 -18.68 13.59 21.98
N SER A 227 -19.03 14.07 23.18
CA SER A 227 -18.34 15.20 23.80
C SER A 227 -17.04 14.83 24.50
N ARG A 228 -16.77 13.53 24.71
CA ARG A 228 -15.63 13.06 25.50
C ARG A 228 -14.40 12.86 24.61
N ILE A 229 -13.30 13.53 24.94
CA ILE A 229 -11.99 13.27 24.32
C ILE A 229 -11.43 12.01 24.94
N ILE A 230 -11.17 10.99 24.11
CA ILE A 230 -10.67 9.68 24.56
C ILE A 230 -9.19 9.47 24.23
N GLY A 231 -8.58 10.40 23.48
CA GLY A 231 -7.15 10.39 23.18
C GLY A 231 -6.77 11.45 22.16
N THR A 232 -5.48 11.50 21.85
CA THR A 232 -4.87 12.43 20.91
C THR A 232 -4.02 11.68 19.91
N GLY A 233 -3.86 12.22 18.71
CA GLY A 233 -2.95 11.69 17.72
C GLY A 233 -2.08 12.76 17.08
N LYS A 234 -0.94 12.32 16.54
CA LYS A 234 0.00 13.14 15.78
C LYS A 234 0.20 12.50 14.41
N ILE A 235 -0.03 13.25 13.33
CA ILE A 235 0.21 12.78 11.97
C ILE A 235 1.71 12.55 11.79
N VAL A 236 2.09 11.33 11.40
CA VAL A 236 3.47 10.95 11.09
C VAL A 236 3.74 11.06 9.59
N LYS A 237 2.80 10.59 8.76
CA LYS A 237 2.96 10.57 7.30
C LYS A 237 1.61 10.67 6.63
N ILE A 238 1.47 11.57 5.65
CA ILE A 238 0.25 11.66 4.85
C ILE A 238 0.38 10.75 3.63
N MET A 239 -0.57 9.83 3.47
CA MET A 239 -0.59 8.85 2.37
C MET A 239 -1.54 9.30 1.26
N ASN A 240 -2.61 10.03 1.59
CA ASN A 240 -3.52 10.62 0.64
C ASN A 240 -3.15 12.07 0.36
N ASP A 241 -2.48 12.30 -0.77
CA ASP A 241 -2.01 13.62 -1.20
C ASP A 241 -3.12 14.67 -1.33
N LYS A 242 -4.39 14.26 -1.49
CA LYS A 242 -5.50 15.22 -1.48
C LYS A 242 -5.61 15.96 -0.15
N LEU A 243 -5.28 15.31 0.95
CA LEU A 243 -5.38 15.89 2.29
C LEU A 243 -4.17 16.76 2.62
N ARG A 244 -3.04 16.54 1.94
CA ARG A 244 -1.78 17.24 2.19
C ARG A 244 -1.93 18.72 1.83
N LYS A 245 -1.62 19.58 2.79
CA LYS A 245 -1.55 21.03 2.62
C LYS A 245 -0.48 21.38 1.60
N THR A 246 -0.88 22.06 0.53
CA THR A 246 0.06 22.56 -0.48
C THR A 246 0.74 23.80 0.07
N ILE A 247 2.07 23.78 0.18
CA ILE A 247 2.85 24.99 0.44
C ILE A 247 3.01 25.69 -0.91
N ASN A 248 2.26 26.77 -1.14
CA ASN A 248 2.56 27.68 -2.23
C ASN A 248 3.76 28.53 -1.77
N PHE A 249 4.92 28.30 -2.37
CA PHE A 249 6.08 29.17 -2.25
C PHE A 249 5.97 30.36 -3.22
#